data_AF-A0A7H8KW97-F1
#
_entry.id   AF-A0A7H8KW97-F1
#
_cell.length_a   1.000
_cell.length_b   1.000
_cell.length_c   1.000
_cell.angle_alpha   90.00
_cell.angle_beta   90.00
_cell.angle_gamma   90.00
#
_symmetry.space_group_name_H-M   'P 1'
#
loop_
_entity.id
_entity.type
_entity.pdbx_description
1 polymer ?
#
loop_
_entity_poly.entity_id
_entity_poly.type
_entity_poly.pdbx_seq_one_letter_code
_entity_poly.pdbx_strand_id
1 'polypeptide(L)'
;MKTIVAGQEALGAEELKELAFGVGVDADLFAGVPGESPEQEAARLDVAREVLRELDFTARSVARRLMGAGAERGRVRAWKVAA
;
A
#
# COMPACT_ATOMS: atom_id res chain seq x y z
N MET A 1 -6.51 -18.77 -4.53
CA MET A 1 -5.53 -18.77 -3.43
C MET A 1 -6.28 -18.42 -2.17
N LYS A 2 -6.18 -19.22 -1.11
CA LYS A 2 -6.73 -18.88 0.22
C LYS A 2 -5.69 -18.06 0.96
N THR A 3 -6.02 -16.83 1.34
CA THR A 3 -5.11 -15.98 2.11
C THR A 3 -5.61 -15.93 3.54
N ILE A 4 -4.83 -16.51 4.45
CA ILE A 4 -5.14 -16.52 5.88
C ILE A 4 -4.23 -15.51 6.57
N VAL A 5 -4.81 -14.56 7.29
CA VAL A 5 -4.12 -13.54 8.08
C VAL A 5 -4.61 -13.63 9.52
N ALA A 6 -3.69 -13.75 10.48
CA ALA A 6 -4.03 -13.92 11.91
C ALA A 6 -5.07 -15.03 12.21
N GLY A 7 -5.12 -16.07 11.37
CA GLY A 7 -6.09 -17.17 11.51
C GLY A 7 -7.46 -16.93 10.88
N GLN A 8 -7.68 -15.80 10.19
CA GLN A 8 -8.91 -15.52 9.45
C GLN A 8 -8.67 -15.55 7.94
N GLU A 9 -9.65 -16.03 7.18
CA GLU A 9 -9.61 -16.08 5.72
C GLU A 9 -10.11 -14.76 5.14
N ALA A 10 -9.30 -14.08 4.34
CA ALA A 10 -9.74 -12.90 3.58
C ALA A 10 -10.41 -13.35 2.28
N LEU A 11 -11.66 -12.92 2.06
CA LEU A 11 -12.44 -13.23 0.86
C LEU A 11 -12.09 -12.31 -0.33
N GLY A 12 -11.31 -11.26 -0.10
CA GLY A 12 -10.89 -10.31 -1.13
C GLY A 12 -9.72 -9.41 -0.73
N ALA A 13 -9.26 -8.58 -1.67
CA ALA A 13 -8.10 -7.72 -1.46
C ALA A 13 -8.33 -6.62 -0.42
N GLU A 14 -9.58 -6.20 -0.21
CA GLU A 14 -9.90 -5.15 0.76
C GLU A 14 -9.94 -5.69 2.19
N GLU A 15 -10.64 -6.81 2.38
CA GLU A 15 -10.61 -7.56 3.64
C GLU A 15 -9.18 -8.01 4.00
N LEU A 16 -8.37 -8.37 3.01
CA LEU A 16 -6.95 -8.68 3.23
C LEU A 16 -6.17 -7.48 3.79
N LYS A 17 -6.46 -6.26 3.34
CA LYS A 17 -5.80 -5.04 3.84
C LYS A 17 -6.22 -4.76 5.27
N GLU A 18 -7.51 -4.82 5.57
CA GLU A 18 -8.04 -4.64 6.92
C GLU A 18 -7.44 -5.65 7.90
N LEU A 19 -7.40 -6.93 7.52
CA LEU A 19 -6.81 -7.98 8.34
C LEU A 19 -5.29 -7.85 8.49
N ALA A 20 -4.58 -7.43 7.44
CA ALA A 20 -3.13 -7.29 7.47
C ALA A 20 -2.67 -6.09 8.29
N PHE A 21 -3.42 -4.99 8.29
CA PHE A 21 -3.04 -3.77 9.00
C PHE A 21 -3.64 -3.65 10.39
N GLY A 22 -4.78 -4.31 10.65
CA GLY A 22 -5.50 -4.16 11.90
C GLY A 22 -5.98 -2.72 12.11
N VAL A 23 -6.12 -2.31 13.38
CA VAL A 23 -6.55 -0.95 13.73
C VAL A 23 -5.33 -0.01 13.74
N GLY A 24 -5.37 1.05 12.91
CA GLY A 24 -4.45 2.19 13.03
C GLY A 24 -3.44 2.38 11.89
N VAL A 25 -3.44 1.50 10.87
CA VAL A 25 -2.62 1.70 9.67
C VAL A 25 -3.51 1.71 8.42
N ASP A 26 -3.55 2.85 7.75
CA ASP A 26 -4.32 3.03 6.52
C ASP A 26 -3.58 2.45 5.30
N ALA A 27 -4.27 1.68 4.47
CA ALA A 27 -3.72 1.12 3.25
C ALA A 27 -3.29 2.20 2.23
N ASP A 28 -3.94 3.35 2.24
CA ASP A 28 -3.63 4.47 1.35
C ASP A 28 -2.26 5.08 1.64
N LEU A 29 -1.73 4.93 2.87
CA LEU A 29 -0.34 5.26 3.20
C LEU A 29 0.64 4.54 2.24
N PHE A 30 0.34 3.29 1.87
CA PHE A 30 1.18 2.49 0.97
C PHE A 30 0.74 2.57 -0.49
N ALA A 31 -0.56 2.59 -0.76
CA ALA A 31 -1.12 2.58 -2.10
C ALA A 31 -1.02 3.96 -2.80
N GLY A 32 -1.00 5.04 -2.02
CA GLY A 32 -1.13 6.41 -2.51
C GLY A 32 -2.54 6.74 -2.96
N VAL A 33 -2.85 8.03 -2.99
CA VAL A 33 -4.19 8.52 -3.31
C VAL A 33 -4.23 9.20 -4.69
N PRO A 34 -5.35 9.11 -5.42
CA PRO A 34 -5.48 9.79 -6.71
C PRO A 34 -5.33 11.31 -6.55
N GLY A 35 -4.44 11.91 -7.36
CA GLY A 35 -4.24 13.35 -7.37
C GLY A 35 -3.14 13.86 -6.44
N GLU A 36 -2.39 12.97 -5.78
CA GLU A 36 -1.15 13.36 -5.09
C GLU A 36 -0.18 14.07 -6.04
N SER A 37 0.38 15.18 -5.57
CA SER A 37 1.55 15.80 -6.19
C SER A 37 2.81 14.96 -5.94
N PRO A 38 3.88 15.15 -6.73
CA PRO A 38 5.16 14.46 -6.51
C PRO A 38 5.73 14.66 -5.10
N GLU A 39 5.54 15.85 -4.52
CA GLU A 39 6.00 16.18 -3.16
C GLU A 39 5.18 15.46 -2.10
N GLN A 40 3.85 15.37 -2.29
CA GLN A 40 2.97 14.61 -1.41
C GLN A 40 3.29 13.11 -1.48
N GLU A 41 3.52 12.59 -2.69
CA GLU A 41 3.95 11.20 -2.89
C GLU A 41 5.27 10.93 -2.18
N ALA A 42 6.25 11.83 -2.29
CA ALA A 42 7.54 11.67 -1.62
C ALA A 42 7.41 11.67 -0.10
N ALA A 43 6.65 12.61 0.48
CA ALA A 43 6.40 12.68 1.92
C ALA A 43 5.66 11.44 2.43
N ARG A 44 4.62 11.00 1.71
CA ARG A 44 3.90 9.77 2.04
C ARG A 44 4.82 8.55 2.01
N LEU A 45 5.65 8.41 0.97
CA LEU A 45 6.59 7.28 0.86
C LEU A 45 7.65 7.29 1.95
N ASP A 46 8.06 8.45 2.44
CA ASP A 46 8.96 8.57 3.58
C ASP A 46 8.32 7.99 4.86
N VAL A 47 7.11 8.47 5.20
CA VAL A 47 6.33 7.93 6.34
C VAL A 47 6.04 6.44 6.16
N ALA A 48 5.67 6.01 4.95
CA ALA A 48 5.39 4.61 4.66
C ALA A 48 6.61 3.71 4.92
N ARG A 49 7.84 4.19 4.63
CA ARG A 49 9.07 3.42 4.91
C ARG A 49 9.32 3.28 6.41
N GLU A 50 9.03 4.32 7.20
CA GLU A 50 9.13 4.24 8.66
C GLU A 50 8.13 3.23 9.22
N VAL A 51 6.85 3.34 8.86
CA VAL A 51 5.81 2.40 9.32
C VAL A 51 6.14 0.97 8.89
N LEU A 52 6.69 0.77 7.68
CA LEU A 52 7.08 -0.56 7.18
C LEU A 52 8.09 -1.28 8.09
N ARG A 53 8.93 -0.55 8.84
CA ARG A 53 9.90 -1.13 9.78
C ARG A 53 9.21 -1.76 10.99
N GLU A 54 8.11 -1.18 11.43
CA GLU A 54 7.35 -1.60 12.62
C GLU A 54 6.32 -2.71 12.34
N LEU A 55 5.96 -2.95 11.07
CA LEU A 55 4.99 -3.96 10.69
C LEU A 55 5.49 -5.40 10.90
N ASP A 56 4.57 -6.33 11.20
CA ASP A 56 4.89 -7.76 11.15
C ASP A 56 5.11 -8.25 9.70
N PHE A 57 5.51 -9.51 9.54
CA PHE A 57 5.80 -10.07 8.21
C PHE A 57 4.60 -10.01 7.25
N THR A 58 3.39 -10.28 7.74
CA THR A 58 2.18 -10.35 6.93
C THR A 58 1.77 -8.96 6.47
N ALA A 59 1.65 -8.03 7.42
CA ALA A 59 1.35 -6.62 7.20
C ALA A 59 2.37 -5.98 6.24
N ARG A 60 3.67 -6.22 6.48
CA ARG A 60 4.77 -5.72 5.66
C ARG A 60 4.70 -6.26 4.22
N SER A 61 4.30 -7.51 4.04
CA SER A 61 4.19 -8.12 2.70
C SER A 61 3.07 -7.49 1.88
N VAL A 62 1.92 -7.22 2.50
CA VAL A 62 0.80 -6.51 1.86
C VAL A 62 1.20 -5.07 1.53
N ALA A 63 1.81 -4.35 2.48
CA ALA A 63 2.31 -2.99 2.26
C ALA A 63 3.26 -2.89 1.05
N ARG A 64 4.25 -3.79 0.94
CA ARG A 64 5.18 -3.82 -0.20
C ARG A 64 4.47 -4.04 -1.54
N ARG A 65 3.45 -4.90 -1.56
CA ARG A 65 2.64 -5.15 -2.76
C ARG A 65 1.91 -3.88 -3.20
N LEU A 66 1.33 -3.14 -2.24
CA LEU A 66 0.63 -1.88 -2.51
C LEU A 66 1.58 -0.80 -3.04
N MET A 67 2.76 -0.64 -2.43
CA MET A 67 3.78 0.31 -2.90
C MET A 67 4.23 0.01 -4.33
N GLY A 68 4.45 -1.26 -4.68
CA GLY A 68 4.80 -1.65 -6.05
C GLY A 68 3.70 -1.37 -7.07
N ALA A 69 2.43 -1.60 -6.70
CA ALA A 69 1.29 -1.28 -7.55
C ALA A 69 1.08 0.24 -7.71
N GLY A 70 1.35 1.03 -6.67
CA GLY A 70 1.33 2.49 -6.71
C GLY A 70 2.36 3.07 -7.67
N ALA A 71 3.60 2.58 -7.61
CA ALA A 71 4.68 3.03 -8.50
C ALA A 71 4.38 2.79 -10.00
N GLU A 72 3.74 1.66 -10.34
CA GLU A 72 3.29 1.39 -11.72
C GLU A 72 2.23 2.42 -12.17
N ARG A 73 1.26 2.74 -11.32
CA ARG A 73 0.25 3.77 -11.62
C ARG A 73 0.87 5.14 -11.83
N GLY A 74 1.86 5.50 -11.02
CA GLY A 74 2.64 6.73 -11.17
C GLY A 74 3.35 6.80 -12.52
N ARG A 75 4.03 5.73 -12.93
CA ARG A 75 4.70 5.64 -14.25
C ARG A 75 3.74 5.80 -15.42
N VAL A 76 2.59 5.13 -15.39
CA VAL A 76 1.57 5.24 -16.46
C VAL A 76 1.03 6.67 -16.56
N ARG A 77 0.83 7.36 -15.42
CA ARG A 77 0.41 8.77 -15.41
C ARG A 77 1.48 9.69 -15.99
N ALA A 78 2.74 9.50 -15.58
CA ALA A 78 3.87 10.29 -16.10
C ALA A 78 4.00 10.16 -17.63
N TRP A 79 3.85 8.96 -18.17
CA TRP A 79 3.85 8.74 -19.62
C TRP A 79 2.69 9.46 -20.34
N LYS A 80 1.47 9.41 -19.78
CA LYS A 80 0.31 10.11 -20.37
C LYS A 80 0.43 11.63 -20.37
N VAL A 81 1.15 12.22 -19.43
CA VAL A 81 1.39 13.67 -19.38
C VAL A 81 2.48 14.09 -20.38
N ALA A 82 3.37 13.17 -20.76
CA ALA A 82 4.47 13.42 -21.68
C ALA A 82 4.17 13.10 -23.16
N ALA A 83 2.97 12.60 -23.48
CA ALA A 83 2.51 12.22 -24.82
C ALA A 83 1.46 13.21 -25.35
#